data_AF-A0A3S5XDZ4-F1
#
_entry.id   AF-A0A3S5XDZ4-F1
#
_cell.length_a   1.000
_cell.length_b   1.000
_cell.length_c   1.000
_cell.angle_alpha   90.00
_cell.angle_beta   90.00
_cell.angle_gamma   90.00
#
_symmetry.space_group_name_H-M   'P 1'
#
loop_
_entity.id
_entity.type
_entity.pdbx_description
1 polymer ?
#
loop_
_entity_poly.entity_id
_entity_poly.type
_entity_poly.pdbx_seq_one_letter_code
_entity_poly.pdbx_strand_id
1 'polypeptide(L)'
;MSGQPKFKKKGKDDSFTLDGSITVGFNQIKLPRIGWVKTYEILPDNITPKSVTISRKADRWFISFNSREKETQITEKSVDVVGVDLV
;
A
#
# COMPACT_ATOMS: atom_id res chain seq x y z
N MET A 1 4.21 -23.40 13.86
CA MET A 1 3.90 -23.17 15.29
C MET A 1 3.85 -21.67 15.53
N SER A 2 2.67 -21.09 15.73
CA SER A 2 2.52 -19.66 16.03
C SER A 2 2.82 -19.43 17.51
N GLY A 3 3.99 -18.87 17.81
CA GLY A 3 4.34 -18.46 19.18
C GLY A 3 3.50 -17.27 19.65
N GLN A 4 3.46 -17.06 20.96
CA GLN A 4 2.73 -15.95 21.59
C GLN A 4 3.14 -14.59 21.03
N PRO A 5 2.19 -13.64 20.88
CA PRO A 5 2.49 -12.31 20.36
C PRO A 5 3.54 -11.62 21.24
N LYS A 6 4.59 -11.11 20.60
CA LYS A 6 5.68 -10.40 21.26
C LYS A 6 5.45 -8.90 21.16
N PHE A 7 5.79 -8.17 22.21
CA PHE A 7 5.77 -6.72 22.17
C PHE A 7 6.68 -6.19 21.06
N LYS A 8 6.21 -5.14 20.38
CA LYS A 8 6.98 -4.45 19.35
C LYS A 8 8.20 -3.77 20.00
N LYS A 9 9.38 -3.98 19.43
CA LYS A 9 10.63 -3.35 19.88
C LYS A 9 10.99 -2.20 18.95
N LYS A 10 11.33 -1.04 19.50
CA LYS A 10 11.81 0.13 18.74
C LYS A 10 13.10 -0.22 17.98
N GLY A 11 13.21 0.20 16.72
CA GLY A 11 14.38 -0.05 15.87
C GLY A 11 14.38 -1.42 15.18
N LYS A 12 13.32 -2.22 15.38
CA LYS A 12 13.11 -3.49 14.69
C LYS A 12 11.72 -3.48 14.08
N ASP A 13 11.66 -3.62 12.75
CA ASP A 13 10.39 -3.64 11.99
C ASP A 13 9.52 -2.41 12.32
N ASP A 14 10.14 -1.23 12.34
CA ASP A 14 9.45 0.03 12.63
C ASP A 14 8.38 0.27 11.56
N SER A 15 7.13 0.35 11.99
CA SER A 15 5.98 0.53 11.11
C SER A 15 4.78 1.10 11.85
N PHE A 16 3.93 1.80 11.13
CA PHE A 16 2.65 2.28 11.63
C PHE A 16 1.65 2.38 10.48
N THR A 17 0.40 2.09 10.79
CA THR A 17 -0.71 2.18 9.84
C THR A 17 -1.58 3.36 10.23
N LEU A 18 -1.91 4.19 9.24
CA LEU A 18 -2.82 5.31 9.40
C LEU A 18 -4.02 5.09 8.50
N ASP A 19 -5.19 5.36 9.05
CA ASP A 19 -6.48 5.38 8.37
C ASP A 19 -7.08 6.80 8.45
N GLY A 20 -8.10 7.04 7.62
CA GLY A 20 -8.82 8.31 7.58
C GLY A 20 -8.36 9.25 6.47
N SER A 21 -8.23 10.55 6.77
CA SER A 21 -8.02 11.62 5.78
C SER A 21 -6.61 11.58 5.17
N ILE A 22 -6.46 10.76 4.13
CA ILE A 22 -5.23 10.60 3.36
C ILE A 22 -5.45 11.21 1.98
N THR A 23 -4.54 12.10 1.56
CA THR A 23 -4.57 12.71 0.23
C THR A 23 -3.27 12.38 -0.50
N VAL A 24 -3.38 11.83 -1.70
CA VAL A 24 -2.22 11.51 -2.54
C VAL A 24 -2.06 12.61 -3.58
N GLY A 25 -0.89 13.25 -3.61
CA GLY A 25 -0.48 14.12 -4.70
C GLY A 25 0.62 13.45 -5.54
N PHE A 26 1.20 14.20 -6.48
CA PHE A 26 2.15 13.66 -7.46
C PHE A 26 3.37 12.95 -6.83
N ASN A 27 4.13 13.61 -5.97
CA ASN A 27 5.30 13.04 -5.28
C ASN A 27 5.26 13.30 -3.77
N GLN A 28 4.05 13.46 -3.23
CA GLN A 28 3.83 13.76 -1.83
C GLN A 28 2.48 13.22 -1.38
N ILE A 29 2.43 12.83 -0.11
CA ILE A 29 1.22 12.32 0.54
C ILE A 29 0.91 13.16 1.77
N LYS A 30 -0.36 13.50 1.95
CA LYS A 30 -0.86 14.14 3.16
C LYS A 30 -1.38 13.08 4.11
N LEU A 31 -0.76 12.98 5.28
CA LEU A 31 -1.09 12.02 6.32
C LEU A 31 -1.85 12.72 7.47
N PRO A 32 -2.76 12.00 8.15
CA PRO A 32 -3.39 12.50 9.36
C PRO A 32 -2.33 12.87 10.41
N ARG A 33 -2.47 14.04 11.03
CA ARG A 33 -1.59 14.60 12.09
C ARG A 33 -0.15 14.93 11.67
N ILE A 34 0.44 14.22 10.71
CA ILE A 34 1.82 14.45 10.23
C ILE A 34 1.84 15.55 9.16
N GLY A 35 0.80 15.66 8.32
CA GLY A 35 0.76 16.62 7.23
C GLY A 35 1.40 16.09 5.94
N TRP A 36 1.95 16.99 5.13
CA TRP A 36 2.54 16.64 3.83
C TRP A 36 3.93 16.01 3.99
N VAL A 37 4.12 14.86 3.35
CA VAL A 37 5.39 14.13 3.31
C VAL A 37 5.77 13.90 1.85
N LYS A 38 7.01 14.26 1.48
CA LYS A 38 7.54 14.03 0.13
C LYS A 38 8.06 12.60 -0.03
N THR A 39 7.86 12.04 -1.22
CA THR A 39 8.33 10.71 -1.60
C THR A 39 9.38 10.81 -2.69
N TYR A 40 10.28 9.81 -2.73
CA TYR A 40 11.26 9.70 -3.81
C TYR A 40 10.61 9.31 -5.15
N GLU A 41 9.61 8.43 -5.07
CA GLU A 41 8.88 7.95 -6.23
C GLU A 41 7.64 8.80 -6.47
N ILE A 42 7.20 8.84 -7.74
CA ILE A 42 5.91 9.40 -8.13
C ILE A 42 4.84 8.44 -7.64
N LEU A 43 3.83 8.98 -6.96
CA LEU A 43 2.74 8.20 -6.40
C LEU A 43 1.68 7.93 -7.47
N PRO A 44 0.90 6.84 -7.33
CA PRO A 44 -0.18 6.55 -8.26
C PRO A 44 -1.22 7.67 -8.25
N ASP A 45 -1.63 8.12 -9.43
CA ASP A 45 -2.70 9.09 -9.58
C ASP A 45 -4.08 8.43 -9.40
N ASN A 46 -5.08 9.24 -9.03
CA ASN A 46 -6.48 8.82 -8.91
C ASN A 46 -6.72 7.62 -7.98
N ILE A 47 -5.93 7.52 -6.90
CA ILE A 47 -6.18 6.57 -5.81
C ILE A 47 -6.69 7.30 -4.57
N THR A 48 -7.63 6.66 -3.89
CA THR A 48 -8.08 7.06 -2.55
C THR A 48 -7.91 5.86 -1.64
N PRO A 49 -6.74 5.71 -0.99
CA PRO A 49 -6.49 4.59 -0.10
C PRO A 49 -7.38 4.67 1.14
N LYS A 50 -7.88 3.52 1.59
CA LYS A 50 -8.61 3.42 2.87
C LYS A 50 -7.65 3.57 4.05
N SER A 51 -6.46 3.00 3.93
CA SER A 51 -5.38 3.14 4.89
C SER A 51 -4.03 3.07 4.19
N VAL A 52 -3.01 3.59 4.86
CA VAL A 52 -1.62 3.51 4.43
C VAL A 52 -0.76 2.96 5.55
N THR A 53 0.17 2.08 5.22
CA THR A 53 1.18 1.59 6.17
C THR A 53 2.52 2.16 5.80
N ILE A 54 3.16 2.81 6.75
CA ILE A 54 4.51 3.34 6.63
C ILE A 54 5.44 2.39 7.38
N SER A 55 6.49 1.92 6.71
CA SER A 55 7.43 0.95 7.28
C SER A 55 8.87 1.30 6.94
N ARG A 56 9.78 1.01 7.87
CA ARG A 56 11.21 1.22 7.69
C ARG A 56 11.88 -0.09 7.32
N LYS A 57 12.59 -0.11 6.20
CA LYS A 57 13.39 -1.24 5.72
C LYS A 57 14.70 -0.74 5.12
N ALA A 58 15.83 -1.36 5.48
CA ALA A 58 17.16 -0.96 4.99
C ALA A 58 17.39 0.57 5.09
N ASP A 59 17.09 1.14 6.27
CA ASP A 59 17.19 2.59 6.56
C ASP A 59 16.38 3.54 5.69
N ARG A 60 15.38 3.01 4.97
CA ARG A 60 14.46 3.80 4.15
C ARG A 60 13.01 3.59 4.59
N TRP A 61 12.21 4.63 4.44
CA TRP A 61 10.78 4.59 4.72
C TRP A 61 10.00 4.33 3.44
N PHE A 62 9.10 3.35 3.49
CA PHE A 62 8.23 2.94 2.39
C PHE A 62 6.77 3.11 2.77
N ILE A 63 5.93 3.37 1.76
CA ILE A 63 4.50 3.54 1.90
C ILE A 63 3.80 2.38 1.17
N SER A 64 2.93 1.67 1.87
CA SER A 64 2.02 0.69 1.29
C SER A 64 0.61 1.25 1.32
N PHE A 65 -0.05 1.25 0.17
CA PHE A 65 -1.43 1.68 0.02
C PHE A 65 -2.38 0.50 0.17
N ASN A 66 -3.37 0.61 1.04
CA ASN A 66 -4.49 -0.31 1.09
C ASN A 66 -5.70 0.39 0.46
N SER A 67 -6.05 0.02 -0.76
CA SER A 67 -7.23 0.54 -1.47
C SER A 67 -8.13 -0.63 -1.87
N ARG A 68 -9.43 -0.34 -1.99
CA ARG A 68 -10.35 -1.31 -2.60
C ARG A 68 -10.08 -1.36 -4.09
N GLU A 69 -10.21 -2.53 -4.68
CA GLU A 69 -10.14 -2.68 -6.12
C GLU A 69 -11.17 -1.76 -6.78
N LYS A 70 -10.75 -1.06 -7.84
CA LYS A 70 -11.71 -0.41 -8.74
C LYS A 70 -12.48 -1.54 -9.44
N GLU A 71 -13.78 -1.33 -9.66
CA GLU A 71 -14.58 -2.25 -10.46
C GLU A 71 -13.86 -2.49 -11.79
N THR A 72 -13.37 -3.71 -11.95
CA THR A 72 -12.71 -4.09 -13.19
C THR A 72 -13.80 -4.31 -14.22
N GLN A 73 -13.71 -3.61 -15.35
CA GLN A 73 -14.63 -3.87 -16.45
C GLN A 73 -14.34 -5.25 -17.01
N ILE A 74 -15.36 -6.11 -17.00
CA ILE A 74 -15.28 -7.42 -17.65
C ILE A 74 -15.07 -7.16 -19.13
N THR A 75 -13.89 -7.51 -19.63
CA THR A 75 -13.61 -7.48 -21.06
C THR A 75 -14.13 -8.78 -21.66
N GLU A 76 -14.78 -8.70 -22.81
CA GLU A 76 -15.25 -9.89 -23.52
C GLU A 76 -14.06 -10.79 -23.89
N LYS A 77 -14.20 -12.09 -23.61
CA LYS A 77 -13.19 -13.07 -23.98
C LYS A 77 -13.19 -13.23 -25.50
N SER A 78 -12.03 -13.16 -26.13
CA SER A 78 -11.90 -13.40 -27.58
C SER A 78 -12.04 -14.88 -27.97
N VAL A 79 -11.84 -15.78 -27.01
CA VAL A 79 -11.93 -17.24 -27.17
C VAL A 79 -12.61 -17.88 -25.97
N ASP A 80 -13.30 -18.99 -26.21
CA ASP A 80 -14.09 -19.69 -25.18
C ASP A 80 -13.20 -20.53 -24.24
N VAL A 81 -12.11 -21.12 -24.76
CA VAL A 81 -11.23 -22.03 -24.01
C VAL A 81 -9.77 -21.58 -24.12
N VAL A 82 -9.08 -21.53 -22.96
CA VAL A 82 -7.63 -21.30 -22.86
C VAL A 82 -7.05 -22.36 -21.93
N GLY A 83 -6.06 -23.11 -22.40
CA GLY A 83 -5.27 -24.03 -21.57
C GLY A 83 -4.09 -23.31 -20.95
N VAL A 84 -3.91 -23.44 -19.63
CA VAL A 84 -2.74 -22.93 -18.91
C VAL A 84 -1.99 -24.13 -18.37
N ASP A 85 -0.75 -24.30 -18.79
CA ASP A 85 0.17 -25.28 -18.21
C ASP A 85 1.25 -24.52 -17.43
N LEU A 86 1.53 -24.99 -16.21
CA LEU A 86 2.57 -24.44 -15.35
C LEU A 86 3.72 -25.45 -15.33
N VAL A 87 4.78 -25.12 -16.06
CA VAL A 87 6.07 -25.82 -16.01
C VAL A 87 6.86 -25.40 -14.78
#